data_AF-A0A378SLV1-F1
#
_entry.id   AF-A0A378SLV1-F1
#
_cell.length_a   1.000
_cell.length_b   1.000
_cell.length_c   1.000
_cell.angle_alpha   90.00
_cell.angle_beta   90.00
_cell.angle_gamma   90.00
#
_symmetry.space_group_name_H-M   'P 1'
#
loop_
_entity.id
_entity.type
_entity.pdbx_description
1 polymer ?
#
loop_
_entity_poly.entity_id
_entity_poly.type
_entity_poly.pdbx_seq_one_letter_code
_entity_poly.pdbx_strand_id
1 'polypeptide(L)'
;MIPDELCTSDTWSPLAAAAGHSQLAGVLGGFLITAIALLFDRNSREGVHILALFSSAVLILMLDSFLFSLISGNQTPDAGERGAVCAISWTQTALATGMLAAGTTALFGGLGWMLAGHAVNRAGAADTDDIAAYSFLADLGGWLTFAAAMSSTLILSETTVDYLRAVYDRSPSDAVVAAITTTAALAVLVEFLFVYVRTRELRRSLASAAEQTRLALRSIKVATIGLVGLAVVAGWFALSVPRFPRGWLTEPNLAVVAVVVALAFAAPIFVATAICYSVPSTDVRRIRLRGRQSRATSA
;
A
#
# COMPACT_ATOMS: atom_id res chain seq x y z
N MET A 1 -10.26 -20.69 -22.96
CA MET A 1 -10.09 -19.59 -23.93
C MET A 1 -8.76 -19.78 -24.64
N ILE A 2 -8.68 -19.66 -25.96
CA ILE A 2 -7.38 -19.65 -26.65
C ILE A 2 -6.80 -18.25 -26.44
N PRO A 3 -5.66 -18.08 -25.76
CA PRO A 3 -5.07 -16.75 -25.56
C PRO A 3 -4.71 -16.12 -26.91
N ASP A 4 -4.98 -14.84 -27.05
CA ASP A 4 -4.52 -14.00 -28.15
C ASP A 4 -3.06 -13.53 -27.91
N GLU A 5 -2.50 -12.79 -28.86
CA GLU A 5 -1.12 -12.29 -28.78
C GLU A 5 -0.88 -11.35 -27.60
N LEU A 6 -1.93 -10.68 -27.12
CA LEU A 6 -1.87 -9.73 -26.00
C LEU A 6 -2.21 -10.36 -24.65
N CYS A 7 -2.50 -11.67 -24.60
CA CYS A 7 -2.93 -12.36 -23.39
C CYS A 7 -4.19 -11.75 -22.74
N THR A 8 -5.08 -11.25 -23.58
CA THR A 8 -6.34 -10.59 -23.26
C THR A 8 -7.31 -11.57 -22.58
N SER A 9 -7.86 -11.14 -21.46
CA SER A 9 -9.06 -11.71 -20.85
C SER A 9 -10.33 -11.07 -21.46
N ASP A 10 -11.51 -11.38 -20.94
CA ASP A 10 -12.78 -10.82 -21.46
C ASP A 10 -12.85 -9.28 -21.50
N THR A 11 -12.03 -8.58 -20.70
CA THR A 11 -12.09 -7.11 -20.56
C THR A 11 -10.75 -6.38 -20.57
N TRP A 12 -9.62 -7.07 -20.39
CA TRP A 12 -8.32 -6.44 -20.17
C TRP A 12 -7.13 -7.32 -20.60
N SER A 13 -6.03 -6.69 -21.06
CA SER A 13 -4.77 -7.39 -21.34
C SER A 13 -3.61 -6.84 -20.47
N PRO A 14 -2.85 -7.73 -19.80
CA PRO A 14 -1.72 -7.32 -18.97
C PRO A 14 -0.57 -6.72 -19.79
N LEU A 15 -0.35 -7.20 -21.03
CA LEU A 15 0.74 -6.75 -21.89
C LEU A 15 0.49 -5.31 -22.40
N ALA A 16 -0.73 -5.02 -22.85
CA ALA A 16 -1.08 -3.68 -23.34
C ALA A 16 -0.99 -2.61 -22.23
N ALA A 17 -1.34 -2.97 -21.00
CA ALA A 17 -1.34 -2.04 -19.88
C ALA A 17 0.01 -1.84 -19.20
N ALA A 18 0.93 -2.80 -19.35
CA ALA A 18 2.19 -2.83 -18.62
C ALA A 18 3.01 -1.54 -18.77
N ALA A 19 3.12 -0.99 -19.98
CA ALA A 19 3.85 0.26 -20.21
C ALA A 19 3.24 1.45 -19.44
N GLY A 20 1.89 1.54 -19.39
CA GLY A 20 1.19 2.57 -18.65
C GLY A 20 1.39 2.46 -17.13
N HIS A 21 1.34 1.24 -16.59
CA HIS A 21 1.62 1.00 -15.18
C HIS A 21 3.08 1.28 -14.79
N SER A 22 4.04 0.92 -15.66
CA SER A 22 5.45 1.23 -15.46
C SER A 22 5.71 2.74 -15.36
N GLN A 23 5.06 3.53 -16.23
CA GLN A 23 5.14 5.00 -16.19
C GLN A 23 4.52 5.58 -14.91
N LEU A 24 3.32 5.10 -14.53
CA LEU A 24 2.65 5.53 -13.30
C LEU A 24 3.55 5.28 -12.08
N ALA A 25 4.09 4.07 -11.94
CA ALA A 25 5.01 3.71 -10.86
C ALA A 25 6.26 4.61 -10.83
N GLY A 26 6.84 4.89 -12.00
CA GLY A 26 7.97 5.80 -12.16
C GLY A 26 7.67 7.23 -11.71
N VAL A 27 6.50 7.77 -12.07
CA VAL A 27 6.06 9.12 -11.65
C VAL A 27 5.86 9.20 -10.14
N LEU A 28 5.19 8.20 -9.55
CA LEU A 28 5.00 8.13 -8.09
C LEU A 28 6.34 8.02 -7.35
N GLY A 29 7.27 7.20 -7.86
CA GLY A 29 8.63 7.10 -7.34
C GLY A 29 9.41 8.41 -7.43
N GLY A 30 9.33 9.11 -8.58
CA GLY A 30 9.95 10.42 -8.76
C GLY A 30 9.42 11.48 -7.80
N PHE A 31 8.11 11.54 -7.62
CA PHE A 31 7.46 12.43 -6.65
C PHE A 31 7.97 12.18 -5.21
N LEU A 32 8.13 10.92 -4.82
CA LEU A 32 8.68 10.56 -3.51
C LEU A 32 10.13 10.98 -3.34
N ILE A 33 10.97 10.85 -4.38
CA ILE A 33 12.36 11.34 -4.32
C ILE A 33 12.39 12.85 -4.07
N THR A 34 11.51 13.62 -4.74
CA THR A 34 11.37 15.06 -4.48
C THR A 34 10.91 15.32 -3.04
N ALA A 35 9.93 14.58 -2.52
CA ALA A 35 9.47 14.71 -1.14
C ALA A 35 10.56 14.39 -0.12
N ILE A 36 11.39 13.36 -0.36
CA ILE A 36 12.55 13.01 0.46
C ILE A 36 13.57 14.14 0.47
N ALA A 37 13.89 14.73 -0.69
CA ALA A 37 14.83 15.84 -0.77
C ALA A 37 14.37 17.05 0.06
N LEU A 38 13.07 17.36 0.06
CA LEU A 38 12.49 18.42 0.90
C LEU A 38 12.47 18.09 2.40
N LEU A 39 12.41 16.80 2.76
CA LEU A 39 12.42 16.35 4.15
C LEU A 39 13.83 16.26 4.75
N PHE A 40 14.87 16.06 3.94
CA PHE A 40 16.26 15.94 4.43
C PHE A 40 16.74 17.20 5.16
N ASP A 41 16.24 18.37 4.77
CA ASP A 41 16.59 19.65 5.42
C ASP A 41 15.94 19.80 6.82
N ARG A 42 14.94 18.96 7.16
CA ARG A 42 14.23 19.02 8.44
C ARG A 42 14.83 18.05 9.45
N ASN A 43 15.64 18.56 10.38
CA ASN A 43 16.17 17.77 11.50
C ASN A 43 15.10 17.52 12.60
N SER A 44 14.15 16.63 12.32
CA SER A 44 13.09 16.24 13.27
C SER A 44 13.01 14.72 13.41
N ARG A 45 12.64 14.26 14.62
CA ARG A 45 12.43 12.82 14.90
C ARG A 45 11.37 12.20 13.99
N GLU A 46 10.34 12.97 13.63
CA GLU A 46 9.27 12.57 12.71
C GLU A 46 9.80 12.42 11.28
N GLY A 47 10.64 13.35 10.84
CA GLY A 47 11.30 13.32 9.53
C GLY A 47 12.04 12.02 9.26
N VAL A 48 12.77 11.47 10.24
CA VAL A 48 13.52 10.20 10.06
C VAL A 48 12.60 9.03 9.73
N HIS A 49 11.45 8.92 10.38
CA HIS A 49 10.52 7.82 10.15
C HIS A 49 9.76 7.96 8.83
N ILE A 50 9.37 9.19 8.46
CA ILE A 50 8.76 9.48 7.15
C ILE A 50 9.76 9.20 6.03
N LEU A 51 11.02 9.58 6.22
CA LEU A 51 12.10 9.33 5.26
C LEU A 51 12.35 7.83 5.06
N ALA A 52 12.30 7.03 6.13
CA ALA A 52 12.35 5.58 6.03
C ALA A 52 11.16 5.00 5.23
N LEU A 53 9.94 5.47 5.51
CA LEU A 53 8.73 5.04 4.78
C LEU A 53 8.82 5.43 3.30
N PHE A 54 9.17 6.67 2.97
CA PHE A 54 9.34 7.13 1.60
C PHE A 54 10.47 6.42 0.87
N SER A 55 11.61 6.17 1.52
CA SER A 55 12.71 5.40 0.92
C SER A 55 12.27 3.97 0.57
N SER A 56 11.52 3.31 1.47
CA SER A 56 10.94 1.99 1.15
C SER A 56 9.89 2.05 0.03
N ALA A 57 9.08 3.12 -0.02
CA ALA A 57 8.08 3.32 -1.05
C ALA A 57 8.73 3.58 -2.43
N VAL A 58 9.83 4.34 -2.49
CA VAL A 58 10.62 4.52 -3.72
C VAL A 58 11.16 3.19 -4.21
N LEU A 59 11.71 2.36 -3.32
CA LEU A 59 12.28 1.07 -3.69
C LEU A 59 11.21 0.12 -4.28
N ILE A 60 10.05 0.01 -3.64
CA ILE A 60 8.97 -0.86 -4.15
C ILE A 60 8.42 -0.34 -5.49
N LEU A 61 8.23 0.98 -5.65
CA LEU A 61 7.72 1.58 -6.89
C LEU A 61 8.73 1.53 -8.04
N MET A 62 10.02 1.69 -7.75
CA MET A 62 11.08 1.53 -8.75
C MET A 62 11.14 0.08 -9.25
N LEU A 63 11.10 -0.89 -8.32
CA LEU A 63 11.10 -2.31 -8.68
C LEU A 63 9.82 -2.68 -9.44
N ASP A 64 8.68 -2.12 -9.05
CA ASP A 64 7.41 -2.27 -9.77
C ASP A 64 7.48 -1.73 -11.20
N SER A 65 7.99 -0.50 -11.38
CA SER A 65 8.20 0.12 -12.70
C SER A 65 9.09 -0.76 -13.58
N PHE A 66 10.15 -1.33 -13.01
CA PHE A 66 11.03 -2.27 -13.70
C PHE A 66 10.32 -3.57 -14.09
N LEU A 67 9.54 -4.17 -13.19
CA LEU A 67 8.78 -5.39 -13.48
C LEU A 67 7.77 -5.16 -14.60
N PHE A 68 6.99 -4.07 -14.55
CA PHE A 68 6.07 -3.73 -15.63
C PHE A 68 6.78 -3.47 -16.96
N SER A 69 7.98 -2.89 -16.93
CA SER A 69 8.80 -2.74 -18.14
C SER A 69 9.20 -4.10 -18.72
N LEU A 70 9.61 -5.06 -17.88
CA LEU A 70 9.89 -6.43 -18.33
C LEU A 70 8.65 -7.14 -18.89
N ILE A 71 7.49 -7.00 -18.24
CA ILE A 71 6.23 -7.59 -18.71
C ILE A 71 5.88 -7.04 -20.10
N SER A 72 6.07 -5.74 -20.35
CA SER A 72 5.81 -5.14 -21.66
C SER A 72 6.69 -5.71 -22.79
N GLY A 73 7.81 -6.33 -22.44
CA GLY A 73 8.72 -6.99 -23.38
C GLY A 73 8.43 -8.48 -23.61
N ASN A 74 7.45 -9.08 -22.93
CA ASN A 74 7.09 -10.48 -23.14
C ASN A 74 6.50 -10.66 -24.55
N GLN A 75 7.03 -11.62 -25.31
CA GLN A 75 6.54 -11.97 -26.65
C GLN A 75 5.80 -13.31 -26.61
N THR A 76 4.65 -13.37 -27.27
CA THR A 76 3.80 -14.57 -27.37
C THR A 76 4.06 -15.30 -28.69
N PRO A 77 4.69 -16.49 -28.70
CA PRO A 77 4.94 -17.22 -29.94
C PRO A 77 3.64 -17.69 -30.61
N ASP A 78 3.68 -17.88 -31.93
CA ASP A 78 2.53 -18.27 -32.76
C ASP A 78 2.06 -19.73 -32.57
N ALA A 79 2.89 -20.61 -32.00
CA ALA A 79 2.56 -22.03 -31.85
C ALA A 79 2.92 -22.60 -30.46
N GLY A 80 1.96 -23.30 -29.84
CA GLY A 80 2.15 -24.24 -28.72
C GLY A 80 2.49 -23.66 -27.33
N GLU A 81 3.13 -22.50 -27.25
CA GLU A 81 3.67 -21.96 -25.98
C GLU A 81 2.92 -20.73 -25.44
N ARG A 82 1.91 -20.25 -26.18
CA ARG A 82 1.19 -19.01 -25.87
C ARG A 82 0.53 -19.02 -24.48
N GLY A 83 -0.08 -20.14 -24.10
CA GLY A 83 -0.70 -20.28 -22.78
C GLY A 83 0.29 -20.12 -21.62
N ALA A 84 1.52 -20.64 -21.76
CA ALA A 84 2.54 -20.51 -20.73
C ALA A 84 3.01 -19.05 -20.58
N VAL A 85 3.27 -18.36 -21.69
CA VAL A 85 3.67 -16.94 -21.66
C VAL A 85 2.57 -16.06 -21.07
N CYS A 86 1.31 -16.33 -21.38
CA CYS A 86 0.20 -15.58 -20.81
C CYS A 86 0.03 -15.85 -19.31
N ALA A 87 0.15 -17.10 -18.86
CA ALA A 87 0.12 -17.41 -17.42
C ALA A 87 1.26 -16.71 -16.65
N ILE A 88 2.46 -16.66 -17.25
CA ILE A 88 3.61 -15.92 -16.69
C ILE A 88 3.27 -14.43 -16.59
N SER A 89 2.81 -13.82 -17.68
CA SER A 89 2.48 -12.38 -17.72
C SER A 89 1.40 -12.02 -16.73
N TRP A 90 0.31 -12.79 -16.63
CA TRP A 90 -0.74 -12.58 -15.63
C TRP A 90 -0.23 -12.69 -14.20
N THR A 91 0.64 -13.66 -13.92
CA THR A 91 1.24 -13.82 -12.59
C THR A 91 2.15 -12.65 -12.24
N GLN A 92 2.99 -12.21 -13.18
CA GLN A 92 3.88 -11.07 -12.98
C GLN A 92 3.11 -9.77 -12.79
N THR A 93 2.05 -9.55 -13.59
CA THR A 93 1.18 -8.39 -13.46
C THR A 93 0.47 -8.36 -12.10
N ALA A 94 -0.07 -9.48 -11.62
CA ALA A 94 -0.72 -9.53 -10.31
C ALA A 94 0.23 -9.10 -9.18
N LEU A 95 1.46 -9.63 -9.19
CA LEU A 95 2.49 -9.30 -8.18
C LEU A 95 2.93 -7.84 -8.26
N ALA A 96 3.15 -7.33 -9.48
CA ALA A 96 3.50 -5.93 -9.71
C ALA A 96 2.37 -4.99 -9.25
N THR A 97 1.12 -5.24 -9.64
CA THR A 97 -0.02 -4.45 -9.16
C THR A 97 -0.12 -4.42 -7.62
N GLY A 98 0.16 -5.55 -6.94
CA GLY A 98 0.28 -5.59 -5.48
C GLY A 98 1.33 -4.64 -4.92
N MET A 99 2.51 -4.60 -5.54
CA MET A 99 3.59 -3.69 -5.20
C MET A 99 3.25 -2.23 -5.46
N LEU A 100 2.65 -1.92 -6.62
CA LEU A 100 2.18 -0.59 -7.00
C LEU A 100 1.14 -0.04 -5.99
N ALA A 101 0.17 -0.88 -5.62
CA ALA A 101 -0.87 -0.57 -4.65
C ALA A 101 -0.29 -0.24 -3.26
N ALA A 102 0.64 -1.08 -2.77
CA ALA A 102 1.31 -0.85 -1.50
C ALA A 102 2.17 0.43 -1.53
N GLY A 103 2.93 0.65 -2.61
CA GLY A 103 3.75 1.86 -2.80
C GLY A 103 2.90 3.14 -2.87
N THR A 104 1.77 3.10 -3.58
CA THR A 104 0.82 4.21 -3.67
C THR A 104 0.25 4.55 -2.28
N THR A 105 -0.17 3.54 -1.52
CA THR A 105 -0.68 3.76 -0.16
C THR A 105 0.40 4.34 0.76
N ALA A 106 1.65 3.90 0.64
CA ALA A 106 2.77 4.40 1.42
C ALA A 106 3.10 5.87 1.10
N LEU A 107 2.98 6.26 -0.17
CA LEU A 107 3.15 7.65 -0.61
C LEU A 107 2.14 8.57 0.07
N PHE A 108 0.86 8.25 -0.04
CA PHE A 108 -0.19 9.07 0.58
C PHE A 108 -0.13 9.03 2.11
N GLY A 109 0.21 7.88 2.69
CA GLY A 109 0.47 7.72 4.12
C GLY A 109 1.59 8.62 4.64
N GLY A 110 2.73 8.66 3.95
CA GLY A 110 3.85 9.51 4.33
C GLY A 110 3.57 11.00 4.09
N LEU A 111 2.81 11.36 3.05
CA LEU A 111 2.31 12.73 2.88
C LEU A 111 1.40 13.14 4.03
N GLY A 112 0.49 12.26 4.46
CA GLY A 112 -0.37 12.51 5.63
C GLY A 112 0.43 12.78 6.90
N TRP A 113 1.52 12.05 7.10
CA TRP A 113 2.48 12.32 8.18
C TRP A 113 3.19 13.67 8.04
N MET A 114 3.62 14.05 6.83
CA MET A 114 4.28 15.33 6.59
C MET A 114 3.32 16.52 6.85
N LEU A 115 2.05 16.39 6.45
CA LEU A 115 1.01 17.39 6.69
C LEU A 115 0.71 17.52 8.19
N ALA A 116 0.55 16.40 8.90
CA ALA A 116 0.31 16.40 10.33
C ALA A 116 1.51 16.95 11.13
N GLY A 117 2.74 16.58 10.75
CA GLY A 117 3.95 17.13 11.38
C GLY A 117 4.07 18.64 11.15
N HIS A 118 3.68 19.13 9.96
CA HIS A 118 3.63 20.57 9.70
C HIS A 118 2.57 21.28 10.56
N ALA A 119 1.36 20.70 10.63
CA ALA A 119 0.26 21.21 11.45
C ALA A 119 0.63 21.28 12.95
N VAL A 120 1.23 20.22 13.50
CA VAL A 120 1.64 20.18 14.92
C VAL A 120 2.74 21.19 15.22
N ASN A 121 3.76 21.31 14.35
CA ASN A 121 4.85 22.26 14.55
C ASN A 121 4.39 23.72 14.50
N ARG A 122 3.36 24.03 13.69
CA ARG A 122 2.81 25.39 13.58
C ARG A 122 1.75 25.68 14.64
N ALA A 123 0.96 24.70 15.06
CA ALA A 123 -0.09 24.88 16.07
C ALA A 123 0.46 25.37 17.43
N GLY A 124 1.72 25.09 17.76
CA GLY A 124 2.35 25.58 19.00
C GLY A 124 2.64 27.08 19.04
N ALA A 125 2.55 27.78 17.90
CA ALA A 125 2.89 29.20 17.78
C ALA A 125 1.77 30.02 17.10
N ALA A 126 0.59 29.44 16.88
CA ALA A 126 -0.47 30.00 16.06
C ALA A 126 -1.70 30.44 16.89
N ASP A 127 -2.43 31.43 16.38
CA ASP A 127 -3.68 31.92 16.96
C ASP A 127 -4.82 30.89 16.83
N THR A 128 -5.92 31.09 17.57
CA THR A 128 -7.04 30.13 17.64
C THR A 128 -7.69 29.81 16.29
N ASP A 129 -7.76 30.77 15.36
CA ASP A 129 -8.32 30.55 14.01
C ASP A 129 -7.38 29.72 13.12
N ASP A 130 -6.07 29.88 13.30
CA ASP A 130 -5.07 29.09 12.57
C ASP A 130 -5.04 27.62 13.02
N ILE A 131 -5.33 27.35 14.30
CA ILE A 131 -5.43 25.98 14.83
C ILE A 131 -6.51 25.18 14.08
N ALA A 132 -7.63 25.81 13.74
CA ALA A 132 -8.69 25.17 12.97
C ALA A 132 -8.21 24.78 11.56
N ALA A 133 -7.51 25.69 10.87
CA ALA A 133 -6.94 25.43 9.55
C ALA A 133 -5.88 24.30 9.57
N TYR A 134 -4.99 24.30 10.56
CA TYR A 134 -4.00 23.24 10.74
C TYR A 134 -4.64 21.89 11.09
N SER A 135 -5.74 21.88 11.84
CA SER A 135 -6.49 20.66 12.13
C SER A 135 -7.12 20.06 10.88
N PHE A 136 -7.63 20.90 9.96
CA PHE A 136 -8.14 20.44 8.66
C PHE A 136 -7.04 19.81 7.81
N LEU A 137 -5.83 20.39 7.80
CA LEU A 137 -4.69 19.85 7.05
C LEU A 137 -4.29 18.45 7.55
N ALA A 138 -4.32 18.24 8.87
CA ALA A 138 -4.05 16.95 9.48
C ALA A 138 -5.16 15.92 9.18
N ASP A 139 -6.43 16.34 9.20
CA ASP A 139 -7.58 15.52 8.81
C ASP A 139 -7.47 15.08 7.34
N LEU A 140 -7.13 16.02 6.45
CA LEU A 140 -6.94 15.76 5.02
C LEU A 140 -5.87 14.68 4.78
N GLY A 141 -4.75 14.74 5.51
CA GLY A 141 -3.70 13.72 5.42
C GLY A 141 -4.19 12.31 5.76
N GLY A 142 -5.00 12.17 6.82
CA GLY A 142 -5.63 10.89 7.18
C GLY A 142 -6.59 10.40 6.09
N TRP A 143 -7.47 11.27 5.61
CA TRP A 143 -8.45 10.92 4.57
C TRP A 143 -7.82 10.56 3.22
N LEU A 144 -6.74 11.24 2.82
CA LEU A 144 -5.98 10.89 1.60
C LEU A 144 -5.33 9.51 1.74
N THR A 145 -4.80 9.19 2.92
CA THR A 145 -4.24 7.86 3.20
C THR A 145 -5.31 6.79 3.09
N PHE A 146 -6.50 7.03 3.67
CA PHE A 146 -7.63 6.10 3.56
C PHE A 146 -8.13 5.95 2.12
N ALA A 147 -8.30 7.04 1.38
CA ALA A 147 -8.75 6.99 -0.01
C ALA A 147 -7.79 6.17 -0.89
N ALA A 148 -6.48 6.33 -0.68
CA ALA A 148 -5.45 5.55 -1.38
C ALA A 148 -5.49 4.07 -1.00
N ALA A 149 -5.59 3.75 0.29
CA ALA A 149 -5.70 2.37 0.77
C ALA A 149 -6.97 1.68 0.25
N MET A 150 -8.12 2.35 0.36
CA MET A 150 -9.40 1.85 -0.14
C MET A 150 -9.35 1.58 -1.64
N SER A 151 -8.87 2.54 -2.44
CA SER A 151 -8.77 2.37 -3.90
C SER A 151 -7.83 1.22 -4.25
N SER A 152 -6.68 1.13 -3.56
CA SER A 152 -5.72 0.05 -3.72
C SER A 152 -6.36 -1.32 -3.41
N THR A 153 -7.01 -1.47 -2.26
CA THR A 153 -7.67 -2.71 -1.83
C THR A 153 -8.76 -3.16 -2.80
N LEU A 154 -9.58 -2.22 -3.31
CA LEU A 154 -10.61 -2.52 -4.31
C LEU A 154 -10.01 -2.95 -5.65
N ILE A 155 -8.97 -2.24 -6.13
CA ILE A 155 -8.25 -2.64 -7.35
C ILE A 155 -7.66 -4.04 -7.18
N LEU A 156 -7.00 -4.31 -6.05
CA LEU A 156 -6.40 -5.62 -5.79
C LEU A 156 -7.43 -6.75 -5.73
N SER A 157 -8.63 -6.48 -5.21
CA SER A 157 -9.74 -7.44 -5.22
C SER A 157 -10.09 -7.85 -6.66
N GLU A 158 -10.37 -6.88 -7.53
CA GLU A 158 -10.73 -7.15 -8.93
C GLU A 158 -9.58 -7.81 -9.69
N THR A 159 -8.35 -7.32 -9.56
CA THR A 159 -7.20 -7.90 -10.26
C THR A 159 -6.88 -9.32 -9.80
N THR A 160 -7.18 -9.66 -8.55
CA THR A 160 -7.02 -11.03 -8.04
C THR A 160 -8.07 -11.97 -8.64
N VAL A 161 -9.31 -11.50 -8.78
CA VAL A 161 -10.37 -12.27 -9.44
C VAL A 161 -10.02 -12.50 -10.91
N ASP A 162 -9.53 -11.47 -11.62
CA ASP A 162 -9.12 -11.59 -13.02
C ASP A 162 -7.91 -12.51 -13.19
N TYR A 163 -6.94 -12.45 -12.27
CA TYR A 163 -5.84 -13.41 -12.23
C TYR A 163 -6.33 -14.86 -12.09
N LEU A 164 -7.26 -15.12 -11.17
CA LEU A 164 -7.81 -16.46 -10.96
C LEU A 164 -8.62 -16.95 -12.18
N ARG A 165 -9.38 -16.07 -12.82
CA ARG A 165 -10.08 -16.37 -14.08
C ARG A 165 -9.10 -16.78 -15.17
N ALA A 166 -8.02 -16.00 -15.34
CA ALA A 166 -7.01 -16.25 -16.38
C ALA A 166 -6.26 -17.57 -16.14
N VAL A 167 -5.90 -17.89 -14.89
CA VAL A 167 -5.10 -19.07 -14.56
C VAL A 167 -5.91 -20.37 -14.59
N TYR A 168 -7.17 -20.36 -14.19
CA TYR A 168 -8.00 -21.57 -14.16
C TYR A 168 -8.78 -21.82 -15.45
N ASP A 169 -8.71 -20.90 -16.43
CA ASP A 169 -9.50 -20.92 -17.67
C ASP A 169 -11.01 -21.19 -17.43
N ARG A 170 -11.47 -20.81 -16.23
CA ARG A 170 -12.82 -21.01 -15.70
C ARG A 170 -13.14 -19.83 -14.79
N SER A 171 -14.41 -19.44 -14.76
CA SER A 171 -14.88 -18.52 -13.73
C SER A 171 -14.59 -19.14 -12.36
N PRO A 172 -13.85 -18.47 -11.46
CA PRO A 172 -13.69 -18.94 -10.09
C PRO A 172 -15.07 -19.13 -9.47
N SER A 173 -15.24 -20.15 -8.63
CA SER A 173 -16.52 -20.39 -7.97
C SER A 173 -16.99 -19.13 -7.25
N ASP A 174 -18.30 -18.86 -7.25
CA ASP A 174 -18.90 -17.69 -6.61
C ASP A 174 -18.46 -17.55 -5.14
N ALA A 175 -18.21 -18.67 -4.45
CA ALA A 175 -17.68 -18.70 -3.09
C ALA A 175 -16.29 -18.04 -2.96
N VAL A 176 -15.38 -18.25 -3.93
CA VAL A 176 -14.03 -17.65 -3.92
C VAL A 176 -14.11 -16.16 -4.22
N VAL A 177 -14.92 -15.76 -5.20
CA VAL A 177 -15.16 -14.34 -5.50
C VAL A 177 -15.79 -13.63 -4.29
N ALA A 178 -16.80 -14.25 -3.67
CA ALA A 178 -17.40 -13.75 -2.44
C ALA A 178 -16.37 -13.66 -1.30
N ALA A 179 -15.47 -14.63 -1.15
CA ALA A 179 -14.42 -14.59 -0.13
C ALA A 179 -13.43 -13.43 -0.36
N ILE A 180 -12.97 -13.21 -1.59
CA ILE A 180 -12.05 -12.10 -1.92
C ILE A 180 -12.72 -10.75 -1.68
N THR A 181 -13.92 -10.56 -2.22
CA THR A 181 -14.67 -9.29 -2.11
C THR A 181 -15.08 -8.99 -0.67
N THR A 182 -15.52 -9.98 0.11
CA THR A 182 -15.82 -9.80 1.54
C THR A 182 -14.57 -9.50 2.35
N THR A 183 -13.43 -10.14 2.04
CA THR A 183 -12.14 -9.83 2.69
C THR A 183 -11.70 -8.40 2.39
N ALA A 184 -11.82 -7.96 1.14
CA ALA A 184 -11.52 -6.59 0.74
C ALA A 184 -12.44 -5.58 1.45
N ALA A 185 -13.75 -5.85 1.52
CA ALA A 185 -14.70 -5.00 2.23
C ALA A 185 -14.38 -4.90 3.74
N LEU A 186 -14.05 -6.03 4.38
CA LEU A 186 -13.63 -6.05 5.78
C LEU A 186 -12.32 -5.27 6.00
N ALA A 187 -11.35 -5.42 5.11
CA ALA A 187 -10.11 -4.65 5.16
C ALA A 187 -10.36 -3.15 5.07
N VAL A 188 -11.18 -2.70 4.10
CA VAL A 188 -11.57 -1.29 3.95
C VAL A 188 -12.27 -0.76 5.21
N LEU A 189 -13.16 -1.55 5.83
CA LEU A 189 -13.82 -1.16 7.08
C LEU A 189 -12.82 -1.00 8.23
N VAL A 190 -11.84 -1.90 8.34
CA VAL A 190 -10.78 -1.85 9.35
C VAL A 190 -9.87 -0.64 9.12
N GLU A 191 -9.46 -0.39 7.88
CA GLU A 191 -8.67 0.78 7.48
C GLU A 191 -9.41 2.08 7.79
N PHE A 192 -10.69 2.17 7.43
CA PHE A 192 -11.55 3.29 7.76
C PHE A 192 -11.60 3.54 9.27
N LEU A 193 -11.83 2.49 10.06
CA LEU A 193 -11.90 2.61 11.51
C LEU A 193 -10.58 3.11 12.09
N PHE A 194 -9.44 2.60 11.63
CA PHE A 194 -8.13 3.05 12.10
C PHE A 194 -7.88 4.52 11.79
N VAL A 195 -8.12 4.94 10.56
CA VAL A 195 -7.94 6.34 10.17
C VAL A 195 -8.91 7.23 10.94
N TYR A 196 -10.20 6.89 10.99
CA TYR A 196 -11.22 7.67 11.68
C TYR A 196 -10.88 7.87 13.17
N VAL A 197 -10.51 6.80 13.87
CA VAL A 197 -10.16 6.87 15.31
C VAL A 197 -8.91 7.73 15.52
N ARG A 198 -7.84 7.48 14.75
CA ARG A 198 -6.55 8.17 14.89
C ARG A 198 -6.65 9.65 14.56
N THR A 199 -7.31 9.98 13.45
CA THR A 199 -7.54 11.37 13.02
C THR A 199 -8.39 12.12 14.05
N ARG A 200 -9.43 11.48 14.60
CA ARG A 200 -10.26 12.08 15.66
C ARG A 200 -9.49 12.32 16.96
N GLU A 201 -8.59 11.41 17.34
CA GLU A 201 -7.71 11.59 18.50
C GLU A 201 -6.75 12.77 18.32
N LEU A 202 -6.13 12.88 17.14
CA LEU A 202 -5.25 13.99 16.81
C LEU A 202 -5.99 15.34 16.87
N ARG A 203 -7.17 15.43 16.24
CA ARG A 203 -7.99 16.65 16.23
C ARG A 203 -8.38 17.09 17.63
N ARG A 204 -8.81 16.17 18.48
CA ARG A 204 -9.12 16.45 19.90
C ARG A 204 -7.90 16.98 20.65
N SER A 205 -6.73 16.42 20.37
CA SER A 205 -5.49 16.78 21.04
C SER A 205 -4.95 18.16 20.61
N LEU A 206 -5.14 18.53 19.34
CA LEU A 206 -4.79 19.87 18.84
C LEU A 206 -5.70 20.95 19.44
N ALA A 207 -6.97 20.63 19.69
CA ALA A 207 -7.92 21.54 20.33
C ALA A 207 -7.65 21.76 21.83
N SER A 208 -6.91 20.87 22.49
CA SER A 208 -6.69 20.88 23.95
C SER A 208 -5.30 21.38 24.36
N ALA A 209 -4.75 22.37 23.63
CA ALA A 209 -3.35 22.84 23.66
C ALA A 209 -2.79 23.36 25.02
N ALA A 210 -2.79 22.52 26.06
CA ALA A 210 -2.12 22.75 27.33
C ALA A 210 -0.90 21.82 27.55
N GLU A 211 -0.73 20.77 26.74
CA GLU A 211 0.43 19.88 26.79
C GLU A 211 0.99 19.63 25.38
N GLN A 212 2.33 19.65 25.28
CA GLN A 212 3.08 19.44 24.05
C GLN A 212 2.72 18.10 23.40
N THR A 213 1.96 18.13 22.31
CA THR A 213 1.49 16.96 21.58
C THR A 213 2.66 16.18 20.98
N ARG A 214 2.92 14.98 21.52
CA ARG A 214 3.92 14.05 20.95
C ARG A 214 3.23 13.02 20.05
N LEU A 215 3.68 12.93 18.81
CA LEU A 215 3.19 11.95 17.85
C LEU A 215 3.72 10.54 18.20
N ALA A 216 2.84 9.54 18.13
CA ALA A 216 3.17 8.14 18.43
C ALA A 216 3.80 7.45 17.20
N LEU A 217 5.13 7.33 17.17
CA LEU A 217 5.89 6.81 16.00
C LEU A 217 6.01 5.28 15.90
N ARG A 218 5.31 4.51 16.75
CA ARG A 218 5.62 3.08 16.94
C ARG A 218 5.26 2.19 15.74
N SER A 219 4.28 2.57 14.93
CA SER A 219 3.73 1.70 13.88
C SER A 219 4.40 1.83 12.50
N ILE A 220 5.07 2.96 12.21
CA ILE A 220 5.68 3.19 10.89
C ILE A 220 6.70 2.10 10.54
N LYS A 221 7.43 1.58 11.54
CA LYS A 221 8.42 0.51 11.35
C LYS A 221 7.82 -0.74 10.72
N VAL A 222 6.59 -1.12 11.10
CA VAL A 222 5.93 -2.32 10.56
C VAL A 222 5.57 -2.09 9.09
N ALA A 223 5.05 -0.90 8.76
CA ALA A 223 4.76 -0.53 7.38
C ALA A 223 6.04 -0.53 6.51
N THR A 224 7.13 0.08 6.99
CA THR A 224 8.42 0.13 6.27
C THR A 224 9.00 -1.26 6.04
N ILE A 225 9.06 -2.11 7.08
CA ILE A 225 9.59 -3.48 6.95
C ILE A 225 8.67 -4.31 6.03
N GLY A 226 7.36 -4.13 6.15
CA GLY A 226 6.37 -4.80 5.29
C GLY A 226 6.53 -4.42 3.82
N LEU A 227 6.73 -3.13 3.50
CA LEU A 227 7.01 -2.65 2.15
C LEU A 227 8.28 -3.26 1.56
N VAL A 228 9.38 -3.20 2.31
CA VAL A 228 10.67 -3.75 1.85
C VAL A 228 10.57 -5.27 1.66
N GLY A 229 9.97 -5.96 2.62
CA GLY A 229 9.74 -7.41 2.54
C GLY A 229 8.89 -7.79 1.34
N LEU A 230 7.77 -7.08 1.12
CA LEU A 230 6.90 -7.27 -0.04
C LEU A 230 7.68 -7.03 -1.34
N ALA A 231 8.41 -5.93 -1.46
CA ALA A 231 9.19 -5.62 -2.66
C ALA A 231 10.20 -6.73 -3.00
N VAL A 232 10.96 -7.19 -1.99
CA VAL A 232 11.97 -8.24 -2.18
C VAL A 232 11.31 -9.56 -2.54
N VAL A 233 10.30 -10.00 -1.79
CA VAL A 233 9.69 -11.32 -1.97
C VAL A 233 8.86 -11.37 -3.26
N ALA A 234 7.98 -10.39 -3.48
CA ALA A 234 7.15 -10.34 -4.69
C ALA A 234 8.00 -10.10 -5.95
N GLY A 235 8.99 -9.21 -5.88
CA GLY A 235 9.88 -8.97 -7.02
C GLY A 235 10.77 -10.16 -7.35
N TRP A 236 11.35 -10.82 -6.35
CA TRP A 236 12.10 -12.06 -6.56
C TRP A 236 11.21 -13.16 -7.17
N PHE A 237 10.00 -13.32 -6.64
CA PHE A 237 9.06 -14.31 -7.13
C PHE A 237 8.66 -14.01 -8.58
N ALA A 238 8.27 -12.77 -8.90
CA ALA A 238 7.91 -12.32 -10.25
C ALA A 238 9.02 -12.56 -11.29
N LEU A 239 10.28 -12.30 -10.93
CA LEU A 239 11.45 -12.57 -11.79
C LEU A 239 11.79 -14.05 -11.91
N SER A 240 11.33 -14.87 -10.98
CA SER A 240 11.57 -16.32 -10.98
C SER A 240 10.47 -17.11 -11.69
N VAL A 241 9.27 -16.55 -11.84
CA VAL A 241 8.14 -17.18 -12.55
C VAL A 241 8.55 -17.74 -13.93
N PRO A 242 9.28 -17.01 -14.80
CA PRO A 242 9.66 -17.54 -16.11
C PRO A 242 10.61 -18.75 -16.06
N ARG A 243 11.27 -18.97 -14.92
CA ARG A 243 12.19 -20.11 -14.72
C ARG A 243 11.49 -21.37 -14.21
N PHE A 244 10.23 -21.25 -13.78
CA PHE A 244 9.49 -22.42 -13.31
C PHE A 244 9.11 -23.36 -14.46
N PRO A 245 8.98 -24.67 -14.20
CA PRO A 245 8.51 -25.61 -15.19
C PRO A 245 7.16 -25.15 -15.74
N ARG A 246 7.04 -25.06 -17.07
CA ARG A 246 5.84 -24.55 -17.75
C ARG A 246 4.56 -25.24 -17.28
N GLY A 247 4.65 -26.55 -17.00
CA GLY A 247 3.54 -27.34 -16.46
C GLY A 247 2.95 -26.82 -15.16
N TRP A 248 3.73 -26.16 -14.29
CA TRP A 248 3.22 -25.61 -13.02
C TRP A 248 2.38 -24.34 -13.21
N LEU A 249 2.53 -23.68 -14.35
CA LEU A 249 1.84 -22.43 -14.68
C LEU A 249 0.67 -22.69 -15.65
N THR A 250 0.78 -23.70 -16.51
CA THR A 250 -0.31 -24.11 -17.42
C THR A 250 -1.28 -25.09 -16.77
N GLU A 251 -0.82 -25.94 -15.85
CA GLU A 251 -1.68 -26.72 -14.95
C GLU A 251 -1.61 -26.06 -13.57
N PRO A 252 -2.65 -25.34 -13.14
CA PRO A 252 -2.56 -24.43 -12.02
C PRO A 252 -2.25 -25.18 -10.72
N ASN A 253 -0.98 -25.14 -10.31
CA ASN A 253 -0.56 -25.69 -9.03
C ASN A 253 -1.11 -24.79 -7.91
N LEU A 254 -1.97 -25.38 -7.06
CA LEU A 254 -2.64 -24.67 -5.98
C LEU A 254 -1.67 -23.94 -5.04
N ALA A 255 -0.45 -24.47 -4.84
CA ALA A 255 0.56 -23.81 -4.03
C ALA A 255 1.09 -22.52 -4.66
N VAL A 256 1.34 -22.53 -5.98
CA VAL A 256 1.82 -21.34 -6.72
C VAL A 256 0.74 -20.27 -6.71
N VAL A 257 -0.50 -20.64 -7.02
CA VAL A 257 -1.64 -19.71 -7.01
C VAL A 257 -1.85 -19.12 -5.62
N ALA A 258 -1.80 -19.94 -4.56
CA ALA A 258 -1.93 -19.46 -3.19
C ALA A 258 -0.83 -18.46 -2.79
N VAL A 259 0.41 -18.71 -3.22
CA VAL A 259 1.54 -17.78 -3.00
C VAL A 259 1.32 -16.47 -3.75
N VAL A 260 0.86 -16.52 -5.01
CA VAL A 260 0.57 -15.32 -5.80
C VAL A 260 -0.55 -14.51 -5.16
N VAL A 261 -1.65 -15.14 -4.78
CA VAL A 261 -2.76 -14.46 -4.08
C VAL A 261 -2.27 -13.86 -2.75
N ALA A 262 -1.44 -14.58 -1.99
CA ALA A 262 -0.89 -14.05 -0.75
C ALA A 262 -0.01 -12.80 -0.98
N LEU A 263 0.83 -12.79 -2.02
CA LEU A 263 1.75 -11.69 -2.32
C LEU A 263 1.10 -10.53 -3.08
N ALA A 264 0.10 -10.80 -3.92
CA ALA A 264 -0.59 -9.81 -4.74
C ALA A 264 -1.79 -9.17 -4.02
N PHE A 265 -2.42 -9.87 -3.08
CA PHE A 265 -3.62 -9.41 -2.40
C PHE A 265 -3.42 -9.24 -0.89
N ALA A 266 -3.12 -10.34 -0.19
CA ALA A 266 -3.12 -10.31 1.29
C ALA A 266 -1.98 -9.46 1.88
N ALA A 267 -0.76 -9.59 1.37
CA ALA A 267 0.40 -8.85 1.86
C ALA A 267 0.30 -7.34 1.59
N PRO A 268 -0.10 -6.86 0.40
CA PRO A 268 -0.35 -5.43 0.17
C PRO A 268 -1.46 -4.87 1.07
N ILE A 269 -2.56 -5.60 1.29
CA ILE A 269 -3.62 -5.18 2.22
C ILE A 269 -3.09 -5.07 3.64
N PHE A 270 -2.29 -6.04 4.09
CA PHE A 270 -1.65 -5.98 5.40
C PHE A 270 -0.75 -4.74 5.54
N VAL A 271 0.04 -4.44 4.50
CA VAL A 271 0.90 -3.24 4.45
C VAL A 271 0.05 -1.96 4.46
N ALA A 272 -1.01 -1.88 3.66
CA ALA A 272 -1.94 -0.75 3.61
C ALA A 272 -2.60 -0.52 4.98
N THR A 273 -3.09 -1.59 5.62
CA THR A 273 -3.63 -1.55 6.97
C THR A 273 -2.60 -1.08 8.00
N ALA A 274 -1.33 -1.52 7.90
CA ALA A 274 -0.26 -1.05 8.77
C ALA A 274 0.04 0.45 8.57
N ILE A 275 -0.06 0.94 7.33
CA ILE A 275 0.07 2.37 7.00
C ILE A 275 -1.11 3.17 7.58
N CYS A 276 -2.35 2.73 7.38
CA CYS A 276 -3.55 3.35 7.96
C CYS A 276 -3.52 3.36 9.49
N TYR A 277 -3.08 2.27 10.11
CA TYR A 277 -2.90 2.19 11.55
C TYR A 277 -1.76 3.10 12.05
N SER A 278 -0.79 3.41 11.18
CA SER A 278 0.28 4.34 11.46
C SER A 278 -0.11 5.80 11.30
N VAL A 279 -1.34 6.16 10.89
CA VAL A 279 -1.74 7.57 10.74
C VAL A 279 -1.43 8.38 12.02
N PRO A 280 -0.94 9.63 11.88
CA PRO A 280 -0.56 10.49 13.00
C PRO A 280 -1.61 10.51 14.12
N SER A 281 -1.14 10.31 15.35
CA SER A 281 -1.98 10.35 16.55
C SER A 281 -1.14 10.67 17.78
N THR A 282 -1.81 11.08 18.85
CA THR A 282 -1.14 11.52 20.08
C THR A 282 -1.12 10.43 21.15
N ASP A 283 -0.08 10.42 21.98
CA ASP A 283 0.17 9.40 23.01
C ASP A 283 -0.71 9.57 24.29
N VAL A 284 -2.01 9.89 24.14
CA VAL A 284 -2.93 10.23 25.24
C VAL A 284 -3.08 9.09 26.25
N ARG A 285 -2.97 7.83 25.80
CA ARG A 285 -3.21 6.64 26.64
C ARG A 285 -2.15 6.48 27.74
N ARG A 286 -0.90 6.92 27.53
CA ARG A 286 0.15 6.90 28.57
C ARG A 286 -0.03 8.01 29.59
N ILE A 287 -0.47 9.21 29.18
CA ILE A 287 -0.67 10.33 30.09
C ILE A 287 -1.80 10.02 31.09
N ARG A 288 -2.91 9.43 30.63
CA ARG A 288 -4.00 9.01 31.54
C ARG A 288 -3.58 7.93 32.54
N LEU A 289 -2.77 6.96 32.14
CA LEU A 289 -2.29 5.91 33.06
C LEU A 289 -1.31 6.47 34.09
N ARG A 290 -0.42 7.38 33.66
CA ARG A 290 0.58 8.01 34.54
C ARG A 290 -0.05 9.04 35.49
N GLY A 291 -1.05 9.79 35.04
CA GLY A 291 -1.84 10.70 35.88
C GLY A 291 -2.74 9.99 36.88
N ARG A 292 -3.20 8.77 36.56
CA ARG A 292 -3.87 7.89 37.54
C ARG A 292 -2.90 7.33 38.57
N GLN A 293 -1.68 6.95 38.15
CA GLN A 293 -0.63 6.49 39.07
C GLN A 293 -0.14 7.60 40.00
N SER A 294 0.05 8.83 39.53
CA SER A 294 0.50 9.93 40.38
C SER A 294 -0.52 10.33 41.44
N ARG A 295 -1.82 10.30 41.11
CA ARG A 295 -2.91 10.50 42.07
C ARG A 295 -3.04 9.37 43.09
N ALA A 296 -2.64 8.15 42.73
CA ALA A 296 -2.66 7.00 43.64
C ALA A 296 -1.46 7.00 44.62
N THR A 297 -0.38 7.71 44.31
CA THR A 297 0.80 7.84 45.18
C THR A 297 0.79 9.10 46.05
N SER A 298 -0.17 10.01 45.85
CA SER A 298 -0.34 11.24 46.62
C SER A 298 -1.50 11.18 47.63
N ALA A 299 -2.06 10.00 47.85
CA ALA A 299 -3.06 9.69 48.87
C ALA A 299 -2.49 8.62 49.80
#